data_AF-A0A835HJY9-F1
#
_entry.id   AF-A0A835HJY9-F1
#
_cell.length_a   1.000
_cell.length_b   1.000
_cell.length_c   1.000
_cell.angle_alpha   90.00
_cell.angle_beta   90.00
_cell.angle_gamma   90.00
#
_symmetry.space_group_name_H-M   'P 1'
#
loop_
_entity.id
_entity.type
_entity.pdbx_description
1 polymer ?
#
loop_
_entity_poly.entity_id
_entity_poly.type
_entity_poly.pdbx_seq_one_letter_code
_entity_poly.pdbx_strand_id
1 'polypeptide(L)'
;MEISELKSMEISIWKQKARTTEALEGERNTTYFHALVKSSLNRSQIVEIEDDQGTIIKDQHGIKQYLVKAYENKYKFQEVDMDYHLMNLIPHLITDGDNDQLTSIPSPSEVKDAVF
;
A
#
# COMPACT_ATOMS: atom_id res chain seq x y z
N MET A 1 41.03 -25.53 8.25
CA MET A 1 40.55 -25.03 9.55
C MET A 1 40.43 -23.50 9.53
N GLU A 2 41.40 -22.77 8.96
CA GLU A 2 41.44 -21.30 8.86
C GLU A 2 40.26 -20.60 8.17
N ILE A 3 39.75 -21.11 7.04
CA ILE A 3 38.71 -20.40 6.27
C ILE A 3 37.38 -20.30 7.04
N SER A 4 37.06 -21.31 7.86
CA SER A 4 35.83 -21.34 8.66
C SER A 4 35.87 -20.31 9.80
N GLU A 5 37.04 -20.15 10.41
CA GLU A 5 37.27 -19.22 11.51
C GLU A 5 37.25 -17.77 11.02
N LEU A 6 37.91 -17.51 9.87
CA LEU A 6 37.90 -16.20 9.23
C LEU A 6 36.47 -15.76 8.84
N LYS A 7 35.69 -16.65 8.23
CA LYS A 7 34.28 -16.38 7.92
C LYS A 7 33.45 -16.11 9.17
N SER A 8 33.71 -16.82 10.26
CA SER A 8 33.00 -16.63 11.53
C SER A 8 33.32 -15.28 12.17
N MET A 9 34.58 -14.84 12.07
CA MET A 9 35.03 -13.55 12.57
C MET A 9 34.47 -12.39 11.73
N GLU A 10 34.47 -12.53 10.40
CA GLU A 10 33.87 -11.55 9.48
C GLU A 10 32.37 -11.38 9.75
N ILE A 11 31.64 -12.50 9.91
CA ILE A 11 30.23 -12.50 10.31
C ILE A 11 30.02 -11.76 11.64
N SER A 12 30.87 -11.97 12.64
CA SER A 12 30.78 -11.30 13.95
C SER A 12 30.93 -9.78 13.84
N ILE A 13 31.87 -9.32 13.01
CA ILE A 13 32.10 -7.89 12.77
C ILE A 13 30.88 -7.27 12.07
N TRP A 14 30.32 -7.95 11.06
CA TRP A 14 29.12 -7.48 10.39
C TRP A 14 27.89 -7.49 11.32
N LYS A 15 27.77 -8.44 12.27
CA LYS A 15 26.72 -8.42 13.31
C LYS A 15 26.79 -7.17 14.18
N GLN A 16 27.99 -6.81 14.63
CA GLN A 16 28.19 -5.62 15.45
C GLN A 16 27.91 -4.32 14.67
N LYS A 17 28.30 -4.26 13.39
CA LYS A 17 28.13 -3.07 12.55
C LYS A 17 26.70 -2.86 12.07
N ALA A 18 25.98 -3.92 11.71
CA ALA A 18 24.67 -3.80 11.08
C ALA A 18 23.60 -3.24 12.03
N ARG A 19 23.73 -3.42 13.36
CA ARG A 19 22.68 -3.14 14.37
C ARG A 19 21.32 -3.81 14.09
N THR A 20 21.19 -4.55 12.98
CA THR A 20 20.04 -5.32 12.55
C THR A 20 20.50 -6.75 12.33
N THR A 21 20.05 -7.65 13.21
CA THR A 21 20.29 -9.09 13.13
C THR A 21 19.69 -9.72 11.86
N GLU A 22 18.81 -8.99 11.17
CA GLU A 22 18.07 -9.36 9.95
C GLU A 22 18.97 -9.86 8.81
N ALA A 23 20.07 -9.16 8.51
CA ALA A 23 20.94 -9.50 7.38
C ALA A 23 21.73 -10.81 7.57
N LEU A 24 21.89 -11.28 8.81
CA LEU A 24 22.76 -12.41 9.15
C LEU A 24 21.98 -13.64 9.62
N GLU A 25 20.79 -13.44 10.18
CA GLU A 25 19.87 -14.54 10.54
C GLU A 25 18.84 -14.82 9.44
N GLY A 26 18.68 -13.92 8.46
CA GLY A 26 17.81 -14.13 7.30
C GLY A 26 18.22 -15.34 6.44
N GLU A 27 19.51 -15.63 6.32
CA GLU A 27 20.03 -16.76 5.52
C GLU A 27 20.11 -18.09 6.30
N ARG A 28 19.93 -18.08 7.64
CA ARG A 28 20.02 -19.28 8.49
C ARG A 28 18.70 -19.54 9.21
N ASN A 29 17.92 -20.46 8.65
CA ASN A 29 16.79 -21.16 9.29
C ASN A 29 15.89 -20.28 10.19
N THR A 30 15.31 -19.26 9.56
CA THR A 30 13.92 -18.74 9.65
C THR A 30 13.25 -18.47 11.00
N THR A 31 13.79 -18.86 12.16
CA THR A 31 13.17 -18.63 13.48
C THR A 31 13.09 -17.15 13.81
N TYR A 32 14.13 -16.39 13.47
CA TYR A 32 14.17 -14.94 13.64
C TYR A 32 13.13 -14.23 12.77
N PHE A 33 13.02 -14.60 11.48
CA PHE A 33 12.01 -14.06 10.59
C PHE A 33 10.59 -14.42 11.05
N HIS A 34 10.35 -15.66 11.47
CA HIS A 34 9.07 -16.07 12.05
C HIS A 34 8.74 -15.29 13.33
N ALA A 35 9.72 -15.03 14.19
CA ALA A 35 9.53 -14.23 15.40
C ALA A 35 9.23 -12.76 15.08
N LEU A 36 9.93 -12.16 14.11
CA LEU A 36 9.66 -10.81 13.62
C LEU A 36 8.26 -10.69 13.02
N VAL A 37 7.90 -11.60 12.11
CA VAL A 37 6.57 -11.63 11.49
C VAL A 37 5.50 -11.81 12.56
N LYS A 38 5.68 -12.76 13.50
CA LYS A 38 4.75 -12.96 14.63
C LYS A 38 4.62 -11.72 15.50
N SER A 39 5.73 -11.04 15.79
CA SER A 39 5.73 -9.79 16.56
C SER A 39 4.97 -8.68 15.82
N SER A 40 5.16 -8.57 14.50
CA SER A 40 4.44 -7.62 13.65
C SER A 40 2.94 -7.93 13.59
N LEU A 41 2.58 -9.19 13.41
CA LEU A 41 1.20 -9.67 13.40
C LEU A 41 0.53 -9.41 14.75
N ASN A 42 1.19 -9.71 15.87
CA ASN A 42 0.66 -9.44 17.20
C ASN A 42 0.43 -7.95 17.46
N ARG A 43 1.33 -7.07 16.98
CA ARG A 43 1.15 -5.62 17.08
C ARG A 43 -0.01 -5.10 16.22
N SER A 44 -0.25 -5.74 15.08
CA SER A 44 -1.29 -5.34 14.13
C SER A 44 -2.61 -6.08 14.36
N GLN A 45 -2.65 -6.98 15.34
CA GLN A 45 -3.82 -7.78 15.63
C GLN A 45 -4.87 -6.92 16.32
N ILE A 46 -6.06 -6.86 15.72
CA ILE A 46 -7.23 -6.25 16.34
C ILE A 46 -7.77 -7.26 17.34
N VAL A 47 -7.70 -6.93 18.63
CA VAL A 47 -8.10 -7.82 19.74
C VAL A 47 -9.55 -7.60 20.19
N GLU A 48 -10.07 -6.40 19.98
CA GLU A 48 -11.46 -6.06 20.28
C GLU A 48 -11.95 -4.96 19.34
N ILE A 49 -13.25 -4.99 19.03
CA ILE A 49 -13.97 -3.95 18.31
C ILE A 49 -15.27 -3.67 19.07
N GLU A 50 -15.62 -2.40 19.22
CA GLU A 50 -16.94 -1.96 19.68
C GLU A 50 -17.85 -1.71 18.47
N ASP A 51 -19.05 -2.26 18.50
CA ASP A 51 -20.05 -2.03 17.45
C ASP A 51 -20.85 -0.73 17.65
N ASP A 52 -21.67 -0.38 16.66
CA ASP A 52 -22.51 0.82 16.68
C ASP A 52 -23.52 0.86 17.85
N GLN A 53 -23.72 -0.25 18.56
CA GLN A 53 -24.63 -0.38 19.71
C GLN A 53 -23.87 -0.43 21.05
N GLY A 54 -22.54 -0.24 21.04
CA GLY A 54 -21.69 -0.28 22.24
C GLY A 54 -21.35 -1.70 22.71
N THR A 55 -21.58 -2.73 21.89
CA THR A 55 -21.24 -4.12 22.22
C THR A 55 -19.79 -4.40 21.84
N ILE A 56 -19.02 -4.94 22.79
CA ILE A 56 -17.61 -5.28 22.55
C ILE A 56 -17.48 -6.71 22.02
N ILE A 57 -16.93 -6.84 20.81
CA ILE A 57 -16.62 -8.09 20.13
C ILE A 57 -15.13 -8.40 20.33
N LYS A 58 -14.82 -9.48 21.06
CA LYS A 58 -13.43 -9.94 21.33
C LYS A 58 -13.03 -11.18 20.55
N ASP A 59 -14.02 -11.88 19.99
CA ASP A 59 -13.78 -13.08 19.20
C ASP A 59 -13.28 -12.71 17.79
N GLN A 60 -12.22 -13.36 17.34
CA GLN A 60 -11.60 -13.07 16.03
C GLN A 60 -12.54 -13.36 14.85
N HIS A 61 -13.43 -14.35 14.98
CA HIS A 61 -14.42 -14.62 13.94
C HIS A 61 -15.47 -13.51 13.90
N GLY A 62 -15.95 -13.06 15.06
CA GLY A 62 -16.84 -11.90 15.18
C GLY A 62 -16.22 -10.61 14.62
N ILE A 63 -14.96 -10.33 14.97
CA ILE A 63 -14.20 -9.17 14.47
C ILE A 63 -14.12 -9.21 12.94
N LYS A 64 -13.79 -10.37 12.36
CA LYS A 64 -13.73 -10.55 10.91
C LYS A 64 -15.09 -10.29 10.25
N GLN A 65 -16.16 -10.88 10.76
CA GLN A 65 -17.51 -10.69 10.21
C GLN A 65 -17.94 -9.23 10.28
N TYR A 66 -17.69 -8.57 11.41
CA TYR A 66 -17.99 -7.16 11.62
C TYR A 66 -17.27 -6.28 10.59
N LEU A 67 -15.96 -6.45 10.43
CA LEU A 67 -15.18 -5.67 9.47
C LEU A 67 -15.65 -5.88 8.04
N VAL A 68 -15.91 -7.13 7.63
CA VAL A 68 -16.45 -7.42 6.28
C VAL A 68 -17.76 -6.67 6.06
N LYS A 69 -18.72 -6.81 6.98
CA LYS A 69 -20.02 -6.14 6.87
C LYS A 69 -19.89 -4.60 6.86
N ALA A 70 -19.02 -4.05 7.69
CA ALA A 70 -18.78 -2.61 7.76
C ALA A 70 -18.25 -2.07 6.43
N TYR A 71 -17.26 -2.74 5.84
CA TYR A 71 -16.69 -2.32 4.55
C TYR A 71 -17.63 -2.59 3.37
N GLU A 72 -18.37 -3.70 3.38
CA GLU A 72 -19.44 -3.96 2.41
C GLU A 72 -20.47 -2.84 2.42
N ASN A 73 -20.92 -2.41 3.59
CA ASN A 73 -21.87 -1.30 3.72
C ASN A 73 -21.27 0.04 3.29
N LYS A 74 -20.01 0.29 3.65
CA LYS A 74 -19.30 1.54 3.31
C LYS A 74 -19.10 1.71 1.80
N TYR A 75 -18.82 0.62 1.09
CA TYR A 75 -18.61 0.61 -0.35
C TYR A 75 -19.84 0.17 -1.14
N LYS A 76 -20.97 -0.05 -0.46
CA LYS A 76 -22.23 -0.29 -1.15
C LYS A 76 -22.57 0.93 -1.99
N PHE A 77 -23.13 0.69 -3.18
CA PHE A 77 -23.66 1.77 -4.00
C PHE A 77 -24.63 2.60 -3.16
N GLN A 78 -24.36 3.91 -3.12
CA GLN A 78 -25.25 4.90 -2.56
C GLN A 78 -25.73 5.75 -3.73
N GLU A 79 -27.04 5.95 -3.81
CA GLU A 79 -27.60 6.92 -4.75
C GLU A 79 -27.10 8.30 -4.34
N VAL A 80 -26.22 8.87 -5.16
CA VAL A 80 -25.68 10.21 -4.95
C VAL A 80 -26.54 11.17 -5.74
N ASP A 81 -27.21 12.09 -5.04
CA ASP A 81 -27.79 13.26 -5.69
C ASP A 81 -26.62 14.18 -6.10
N MET A 82 -26.27 14.09 -7.38
CA MET A 82 -25.19 14.90 -7.95
C MET A 82 -25.72 16.32 -8.10
N ASP A 83 -25.23 17.22 -7.24
CA ASP A 83 -25.47 18.64 -7.42
C ASP A 83 -24.72 19.12 -8.67
N TYR A 84 -25.42 19.13 -9.81
CA TYR A 84 -24.91 19.62 -11.09
C TYR A 84 -24.50 21.10 -11.02
N HIS A 85 -24.90 21.85 -10.00
CA HIS A 85 -24.40 23.21 -9.77
C HIS A 85 -22.88 23.22 -9.49
N LEU A 86 -22.34 22.17 -8.87
CA LEU A 86 -20.90 22.02 -8.65
C LEU A 86 -20.10 21.92 -9.96
N MET A 87 -20.71 21.39 -11.02
CA MET A 87 -20.07 21.33 -12.34
C MET A 87 -19.88 22.72 -12.95
N ASN A 88 -20.75 23.68 -12.60
CA ASN A 88 -20.63 25.07 -13.05
C ASN A 88 -19.50 25.84 -12.35
N LEU A 89 -18.93 25.30 -11.26
CA LEU A 89 -17.76 25.87 -10.59
C LEU A 89 -16.46 25.50 -11.31
N ILE A 90 -16.49 24.49 -12.19
CA ILE A 90 -15.32 24.07 -12.96
C ILE A 90 -15.12 25.09 -14.08
N PRO A 91 -14.01 25.84 -14.10
CA PRO A 91 -13.76 26.81 -15.15
C PRO A 91 -13.57 26.09 -16.50
N HIS A 92 -14.25 26.58 -17.53
CA HIS A 92 -14.10 26.07 -18.89
C HIS A 92 -12.78 26.59 -19.48
N LEU A 93 -11.72 25.80 -19.33
CA LEU A 93 -10.36 26.18 -19.75
C LEU A 93 -10.01 25.75 -21.18
N ILE A 94 -10.60 24.65 -21.64
CA ILE A 94 -10.39 24.10 -22.98
C ILE A 94 -11.56 24.54 -23.84
N THR A 95 -11.31 25.28 -24.90
CA THR A 95 -12.35 25.66 -25.87
C THR A 95 -12.57 24.52 -26.87
N ASP A 96 -13.70 24.56 -27.58
CA ASP A 96 -13.97 23.58 -28.64
C ASP A 96 -12.87 23.59 -29.71
N GLY A 97 -12.30 24.77 -30.02
CA GLY A 97 -11.18 24.90 -30.95
C GLY A 97 -9.88 24.26 -30.45
N ASP A 98 -9.61 24.34 -29.14
CA ASP A 98 -8.47 23.63 -28.54
C ASP A 98 -8.67 22.12 -28.65
N ASN A 99 -9.89 21.63 -28.44
CA ASN A 99 -10.22 20.22 -28.55
C ASN A 99 -10.12 19.72 -30.00
N ASP A 100 -10.58 20.50 -30.97
CA ASP A 100 -10.42 20.21 -32.41
C ASP A 100 -8.94 20.14 -32.80
N GLN A 101 -8.11 21.05 -32.27
CA GLN A 101 -6.68 21.02 -32.51
C GLN A 101 -6.01 19.78 -31.88
N LEU A 102 -6.32 19.48 -30.62
CA LEU A 102 -5.76 18.33 -29.89
C LEU A 102 -6.20 16.97 -30.44
N THR A 103 -7.37 16.90 -31.07
CA THR A 103 -7.90 15.68 -31.70
C THR A 103 -7.60 15.58 -33.19
N SER A 104 -6.96 16.60 -33.78
CA SER A 104 -6.55 16.60 -35.18
C SER A 104 -5.40 15.61 -35.46
N ILE A 105 -5.33 15.12 -36.70
CA ILE A 105 -4.23 14.26 -37.14
C ILE A 105 -2.97 15.12 -37.30
N PRO A 106 -1.85 14.79 -36.63
CA PRO A 106 -0.63 15.59 -36.71
C PRO A 106 0.00 15.53 -38.11
N SER A 107 0.58 16.65 -38.53
CA SER A 107 1.24 16.78 -39.82
C SER A 107 2.64 16.12 -39.84
N PRO A 108 3.14 15.71 -41.01
CA PRO A 108 4.48 15.13 -41.12
C PRO A 108 5.61 16.05 -40.62
N SER A 109 5.44 17.36 -40.70
CA SER A 109 6.39 18.35 -40.17
C SER A 109 6.39 18.38 -38.64
N GLU A 110 5.21 18.39 -38.00
CA GLU A 110 5.10 18.34 -36.53
C GLU A 110 5.70 17.04 -35.97
N VAL A 111 5.46 15.91 -36.65
CA VAL A 111 6.06 14.62 -36.27
C VAL A 111 7.58 14.68 -36.36
N LYS A 112 8.13 15.34 -37.38
CA LYS A 112 9.57 15.49 -37.55
C LYS A 112 10.17 16.37 -36.45
N ASP A 113 9.58 17.53 -36.16
CA ASP A 113 10.09 18.47 -35.16
C ASP A 113 9.99 17.94 -33.72
N ALA A 114 9.04 17.02 -33.45
CA ALA A 114 8.90 16.39 -32.14
C ALA A 114 9.92 15.25 -31.90
N VAL A 115 10.46 14.66 -32.96
CA VAL A 115 11.31 13.45 -32.88
C VAL A 115 12.80 13.77 -33.04
N PHE A 116 13.16 14.86 -33.73
CA PHE A 116 14.54 15.24 -34.05
C PHE A 116 14.95 16.55 -33.40
#